data_AF-A0A2E0QRJ2-F1
#
_entry.id   AF-A0A2E0QRJ2-F1
#
_cell.length_a   1.000
_cell.length_b   1.000
_cell.length_c   1.000
_cell.angle_alpha   90.00
_cell.angle_beta   90.00
_cell.angle_gamma   90.00
#
_symmetry.space_group_name_H-M   'P 1'
#
loop_
_entity.id
_entity.type
_entity.pdbx_description
1 polymer ?
#
loop_
_entity_poly.entity_id
_entity_poly.type
_entity_poly.pdbx_seq_one_letter_code
_entity_poly.pdbx_strand_id
1 'polypeptide(L)'
;MKALLVFLLIIVGAYAAWVQYDARKTVKHAEATVAEATDSVEKARSERDEARERVRELEVELERQNRENEWLEKKNSAEQKLENMNAKITEVEQIYNENKVRLADEKAALEEQLITVRSQVDTLRRSRPTFSEQSPRYDEYGVRAGNKGIRTSMADRAEVMEEYNEELTELTNQLATLEAQEYRLREEEKRLQEQYRQAVMRARRLNK
;
A
#
# COMPACT_ATOMS: atom_id res chain seq x y z
N MET A 1 41.40 45.64 110.70
CA MET A 1 40.25 45.05 109.99
C MET A 1 39.85 45.78 108.70
N LYS A 2 39.81 47.12 108.64
CA LYS A 2 39.37 47.86 107.43
C LYS A 2 40.24 47.64 106.17
N ALA A 3 41.57 47.61 106.29
CA ALA A 3 42.47 47.43 105.14
C ALA A 3 42.37 46.04 104.48
N LEU A 4 42.12 44.99 105.27
CA LEU A 4 41.98 43.61 104.80
C LEU A 4 40.67 43.41 104.01
N LEU A 5 39.62 44.12 104.43
CA LEU A 5 38.32 44.18 103.74
C LEU A 5 38.41 44.88 102.37
N VAL A 6 39.18 45.96 102.29
CA VAL A 6 39.42 46.67 101.01
C VAL A 6 40.24 45.79 100.05
N PHE A 7 41.25 45.08 100.55
CA PHE A 7 42.06 44.18 99.74
C PHE A 7 41.24 42.99 99.20
N LEU A 8 40.36 42.39 100.03
CA LEU A 8 39.42 41.37 99.59
C LEU A 8 38.43 41.88 98.53
N LEU A 9 37.92 43.10 98.68
CA LEU A 9 37.06 43.74 97.68
C LEU A 9 37.76 43.94 96.34
N ILE A 10 39.04 44.32 96.34
CA ILE A 10 39.84 44.47 95.11
C ILE A 10 40.07 43.12 94.44
N ILE A 11 40.38 42.06 95.21
CA ILE A 11 40.55 40.71 94.65
C ILE A 11 39.24 40.18 94.06
N VAL A 12 38.12 40.34 94.77
CA VAL A 12 36.80 39.94 94.28
C VAL A 12 36.41 40.73 93.03
N GLY A 13 36.70 42.05 92.99
CA GLY A 13 36.48 42.89 91.82
C GLY A 13 37.35 42.50 90.62
N ALA A 14 38.63 42.19 90.84
CA ALA A 14 39.54 41.72 89.81
C ALA A 14 39.15 40.33 89.28
N TYR A 15 38.71 39.42 90.15
CA TYR A 15 38.20 38.11 89.75
C TYR A 15 36.89 38.24 88.96
N ALA A 16 35.96 39.09 89.39
CA ALA A 16 34.73 39.38 88.65
C ALA A 16 35.00 39.99 87.27
N ALA A 17 35.98 40.90 87.17
CA ALA A 17 36.41 41.49 85.90
C ALA A 17 37.08 40.45 84.98
N TRP A 18 37.88 39.54 85.53
CA TRP A 18 38.51 38.45 84.77
C TRP A 18 37.46 37.45 84.24
N VAL A 19 36.51 37.03 85.08
CA VAL A 19 35.38 36.18 84.66
C VAL A 19 34.54 36.86 83.58
N GLN A 20 34.26 38.16 83.72
CA GLN A 20 33.57 38.93 82.67
C GLN A 20 34.37 39.05 81.38
N TYR A 21 35.69 39.20 81.45
CA TYR A 21 36.56 39.27 80.28
C TYR A 21 36.59 37.94 79.53
N ASP A 22 36.75 36.83 80.25
CA ASP A 22 36.78 35.49 79.66
C ASP A 22 35.41 35.11 79.06
N ALA A 23 34.32 35.45 79.75
CA ALA A 23 32.96 35.33 79.21
C ALA A 23 32.75 36.16 77.94
N ARG A 24 33.26 37.40 77.88
CA ARG A 24 33.18 38.23 76.66
C ARG A 24 34.03 37.65 75.52
N LYS A 25 35.17 37.05 75.81
CA LYS A 25 36.04 36.43 74.82
C LYS A 25 35.41 35.16 74.23
N THR A 26 34.82 34.31 75.07
CA THR A 26 34.10 33.11 74.62
C THR A 26 32.85 33.48 73.81
N VAL A 27 32.10 34.50 74.23
CA VAL A 27 30.95 35.04 73.47
C VAL A 27 31.40 35.55 72.09
N LYS A 28 32.48 36.34 72.00
CA LYS A 28 32.99 36.81 70.70
C LYS A 28 33.43 35.68 69.76
N HIS A 29 34.06 34.63 70.31
CA HIS A 29 34.40 33.45 69.51
C HIS A 29 33.15 32.69 69.05
N ALA A 30 32.17 32.54 69.93
CA ALA A 30 30.89 31.92 69.58
C ALA A 30 30.16 32.73 68.48
N GLU A 31 30.12 34.06 68.60
CA GLU A 31 29.57 34.97 67.57
C GLU A 31 30.27 34.81 66.22
N ALA A 32 31.61 34.75 66.21
CA ALA A 32 32.38 34.53 64.98
C ALA A 32 32.07 33.16 64.34
N THR A 33 31.99 32.09 65.14
CA THR A 33 31.64 30.75 64.63
C THR A 33 30.20 30.68 64.13
N VAL A 34 29.27 31.40 64.76
CA VAL A 34 27.88 31.50 64.30
C VAL A 34 27.81 32.27 62.98
N ALA A 35 28.57 33.36 62.84
CA ALA A 35 28.63 34.15 61.61
C ALA A 35 29.17 33.32 60.43
N GLU A 36 30.25 32.56 60.64
CA GLU A 36 30.81 31.67 59.62
C GLU A 36 29.84 30.52 59.26
N ALA A 37 29.18 29.95 60.27
CA ALA A 37 28.13 28.95 60.06
C ALA A 37 26.93 29.52 59.27
N THR A 38 26.49 30.75 59.55
CA THR A 38 25.42 31.39 58.77
C THR A 38 25.82 31.63 57.32
N ASP A 39 27.05 32.09 57.08
CA ASP A 39 27.55 32.39 55.73
C ASP A 39 27.67 31.10 54.90
N SER A 40 28.18 30.02 55.51
CA SER A 40 28.23 28.71 54.86
C SER A 40 26.85 28.13 54.57
N VAL A 41 25.87 28.30 55.46
CA VAL A 41 24.48 27.88 55.23
C VAL A 41 23.84 28.69 54.11
N GLU A 42 24.10 29.99 54.04
CA GLU A 42 23.58 30.86 53.00
C GLU A 42 24.15 30.51 51.63
N LYS A 43 25.46 30.25 51.55
CA LYS A 43 26.11 29.74 50.34
C LYS A 43 25.55 28.37 49.91
N ALA A 44 25.41 27.43 50.83
CA ALA A 44 24.83 26.12 50.54
C ALA A 44 23.36 26.21 50.08
N ARG A 45 22.59 27.19 50.60
CA ARG A 45 21.23 27.48 50.12
C ARG A 45 21.24 28.02 48.70
N SER A 46 22.13 28.96 48.38
CA SER A 46 22.29 29.48 47.02
C SER A 46 22.63 28.37 46.03
N GLU A 47 23.63 27.53 46.35
CA GLU A 47 24.04 26.40 45.52
C GLU A 47 22.91 25.37 45.33
N ARG A 48 22.15 25.09 46.39
CA ARG A 48 20.96 24.21 46.30
C ARG A 48 19.88 24.82 45.41
N ASP A 49 19.65 26.12 45.50
CA ASP A 49 18.59 26.79 44.73
C ASP A 49 18.98 26.87 43.24
N GLU A 50 20.26 27.12 42.93
CA GLU A 50 20.80 27.00 41.56
C GLU A 50 20.70 25.56 41.02
N ALA A 51 21.04 24.56 41.84
CA ALA A 51 20.93 23.16 41.45
C ALA A 51 19.48 22.76 41.17
N ARG A 52 18.52 23.26 41.96
CA ARG A 52 17.09 23.06 41.73
C ARG A 52 16.63 23.68 40.41
N GLU A 53 17.13 24.86 40.08
CA GLU A 53 16.77 25.50 38.81
C GLU A 53 17.32 24.71 37.62
N ARG A 54 18.57 24.26 37.69
CA ARG A 54 19.15 23.37 36.66
C ARG A 54 18.37 22.07 36.50
N VAL A 55 17.90 21.48 37.61
CA VAL A 55 17.05 20.27 37.55
C VAL A 55 15.75 20.56 36.81
N ARG A 56 15.08 21.69 37.10
CA ARG A 56 13.85 22.08 36.37
C ARG A 56 14.10 22.30 34.88
N GLU A 57 15.19 22.97 34.53
CA GLU A 57 15.57 23.18 33.13
C GLU A 57 15.80 21.85 32.39
N LEU A 58 16.49 20.90 33.05
CA LEU A 58 16.73 19.56 32.50
C LEU A 58 15.44 18.74 32.38
N GLU A 59 14.53 18.84 33.34
CA GLU A 59 13.21 18.18 33.28
C GLU A 59 12.39 18.69 32.08
N VAL A 60 12.36 20.01 31.88
CA VAL A 60 11.67 20.62 30.72
C VAL A 60 12.29 20.19 29.40
N GLU A 61 13.63 20.15 29.32
CA GLU A 61 14.33 19.72 28.11
C GLU A 61 14.11 18.22 27.83
N LEU A 62 14.09 17.37 28.85
CA LEU A 62 13.77 15.95 28.72
C LEU A 62 12.34 15.75 28.21
N GLU A 63 11.36 16.50 28.74
CA GLU A 63 9.98 16.48 28.24
C GLU A 63 9.87 16.96 26.79
N ARG A 64 10.70 17.93 26.39
CA ARG A 64 10.77 18.40 25.00
C ARG A 64 11.30 17.29 24.09
N GLN A 65 12.39 16.64 24.47
CA GLN A 65 12.98 15.54 23.72
C GLN A 65 12.06 14.33 23.63
N ASN A 66 11.36 13.98 24.71
CA ASN A 66 10.39 12.88 24.69
C ASN A 66 9.25 13.15 23.70
N ARG A 67 8.71 14.37 23.66
CA ARG A 67 7.69 14.75 22.68
C ARG A 67 8.21 14.71 21.24
N GLU A 68 9.47 15.13 21.03
CA GLU A 68 10.12 15.07 19.73
C GLU A 68 10.32 13.63 19.25
N ASN A 69 10.77 12.74 20.14
CA ASN A 69 10.93 11.31 19.86
C ASN A 69 9.58 10.64 19.52
N GLU A 70 8.53 10.89 20.31
CA GLU A 70 7.18 10.38 20.00
C GLU A 70 6.67 10.86 18.64
N TRP A 71 6.97 12.11 18.28
CA TRP A 71 6.59 12.65 16.98
C TRP A 71 7.38 11.99 15.85
N LEU A 72 8.69 11.78 16.02
CA LEU A 72 9.53 11.07 15.06
C LEU A 72 9.08 9.62 14.84
N GLU A 73 8.71 8.91 15.91
CA GLU A 73 8.16 7.55 15.81
C GLU A 73 6.85 7.52 15.01
N LYS A 74 5.93 8.45 15.30
CA LYS A 74 4.67 8.59 14.55
C LYS A 74 4.92 8.91 13.09
N LYS A 75 5.87 9.81 12.80
CA LYS A 75 6.27 10.17 11.45
C LYS A 75 6.85 8.96 10.69
N ASN A 76 7.82 8.27 11.27
CA ASN A 76 8.45 7.09 10.66
C ASN A 76 7.41 5.98 10.40
N SER A 77 6.48 5.76 11.34
CA SER A 77 5.38 4.81 11.14
C SER A 77 4.46 5.20 9.97
N ALA A 78 4.14 6.49 9.82
CA ALA A 78 3.34 6.99 8.70
C ALA A 78 4.08 6.84 7.35
N GLU A 79 5.38 7.14 7.32
CA GLU A 79 6.22 6.96 6.13
C GLU A 79 6.27 5.48 5.70
N GLN A 80 6.48 4.55 6.64
CA GLN A 80 6.43 3.11 6.35
C GLN A 80 5.07 2.65 5.82
N LYS A 81 3.96 3.18 6.36
CA LYS A 81 2.61 2.86 5.84
C LYS A 81 2.42 3.35 4.40
N LEU A 82 2.94 4.54 4.07
CA LEU A 82 2.89 5.08 2.71
C LEU A 82 3.75 4.27 1.74
N GLU A 83 4.96 3.89 2.14
CA GLU A 83 5.84 3.05 1.33
C GLU A 83 5.20 1.69 1.04
N ASN A 84 4.68 1.01 2.08
CA ASN A 84 3.97 -0.26 1.92
C ASN A 84 2.73 -0.15 1.02
N MET A 85 2.01 0.98 1.07
CA MET A 85 0.87 1.22 0.19
C MET A 85 1.30 1.38 -1.26
N ASN A 86 2.35 2.16 -1.50
CA ASN A 86 2.87 2.39 -2.85
C ASN A 86 3.41 1.10 -3.46
N ALA A 87 4.10 0.27 -2.67
CA ALA A 87 4.54 -1.05 -3.09
C ALA A 87 3.37 -1.94 -3.53
N LYS A 88 2.31 -2.02 -2.72
CA LYS A 88 1.08 -2.77 -3.05
C LYS A 88 0.37 -2.25 -4.30
N ILE A 89 0.29 -0.92 -4.47
CA ILE A 89 -0.31 -0.32 -5.67
C ILE A 89 0.52 -0.69 -6.90
N THR A 90 1.84 -0.60 -6.81
CA THR A 90 2.77 -0.95 -7.91
C THR A 90 2.62 -2.42 -8.30
N GLU A 91 2.56 -3.33 -7.32
CA GLU A 91 2.33 -4.77 -7.56
C GLU A 91 1.00 -5.02 -8.26
N VAL A 92 -0.09 -4.39 -7.78
CA VAL A 92 -1.42 -4.51 -8.39
C VAL A 92 -1.44 -3.94 -9.82
N GLU A 93 -0.76 -2.83 -10.06
CA GLU A 93 -0.60 -2.24 -11.40
C GLU A 93 0.15 -3.18 -12.35
N GLN A 94 1.22 -3.81 -11.88
CA GLN A 94 1.97 -4.78 -12.67
C GLN A 94 1.10 -5.97 -13.08
N ILE A 95 0.43 -6.60 -12.11
CA ILE A 95 -0.46 -7.75 -12.36
C ILE A 95 -1.59 -7.36 -13.32
N TYR A 96 -2.16 -6.16 -13.16
CA TYR A 96 -3.20 -5.67 -14.06
C TYR A 96 -2.68 -5.52 -15.50
N ASN A 97 -1.50 -4.93 -15.68
CA ASN A 97 -0.91 -4.73 -17.01
C ASN A 97 -0.55 -6.07 -17.69
N GLU A 98 0.03 -7.01 -16.95
CA GLU A 98 0.33 -8.35 -17.47
C GLU A 98 -0.95 -9.06 -17.94
N ASN A 99 -2.01 -9.05 -17.13
CA ASN A 99 -3.29 -9.65 -17.51
C ASN A 99 -3.96 -8.93 -18.68
N LYS A 100 -3.82 -7.61 -18.77
CA LYS A 100 -4.36 -6.82 -19.88
C LYS A 100 -3.69 -7.18 -21.21
N VAL A 101 -2.36 -7.35 -21.20
CA VAL A 101 -1.61 -7.78 -22.39
C VAL A 101 -2.04 -9.19 -22.81
N ARG A 102 -2.07 -10.14 -21.85
CA ARG A 102 -2.53 -11.51 -22.13
C ARG A 102 -3.93 -11.55 -22.75
N LEU A 103 -4.89 -10.80 -22.20
CA LEU A 103 -6.25 -10.72 -22.75
C LEU A 103 -6.28 -10.08 -24.15
N ALA A 104 -5.40 -9.13 -24.44
CA ALA A 104 -5.31 -8.53 -25.78
C ALA A 104 -4.79 -9.56 -26.80
N ASP A 105 -3.77 -10.33 -26.44
CA ASP A 105 -3.21 -11.39 -27.29
C ASP A 105 -4.25 -12.50 -27.56
N GLU A 106 -4.98 -12.93 -26.52
CA GLU A 106 -6.05 -13.93 -26.66
C GLU A 106 -7.19 -13.45 -27.58
N LYS A 107 -7.58 -12.18 -27.47
CA LYS A 107 -8.59 -11.59 -28.36
C LYS A 107 -8.12 -11.51 -29.80
N ALA A 108 -6.88 -11.08 -30.03
CA ALA A 108 -6.32 -10.99 -31.38
C ALA A 108 -6.28 -12.37 -32.05
N ALA A 109 -5.85 -13.40 -31.33
CA ALA A 109 -5.84 -14.78 -31.83
C ALA A 109 -7.28 -15.28 -32.12
N LEU A 110 -8.25 -14.95 -31.26
CA LEU A 110 -9.64 -15.34 -31.46
C LEU A 110 -10.28 -14.61 -32.66
N GLU A 111 -9.98 -13.34 -32.86
CA GLU A 111 -10.44 -12.56 -34.01
C GLU A 111 -9.94 -13.16 -35.33
N GLU A 112 -8.68 -13.59 -35.38
CA GLU A 112 -8.12 -14.28 -36.56
C GLU A 112 -8.84 -15.60 -36.86
N GLN A 113 -9.15 -16.40 -35.82
CA GLN A 113 -9.92 -17.63 -35.96
C GLN A 113 -11.34 -17.35 -36.47
N LEU A 114 -12.02 -16.35 -35.91
CA LEU A 114 -13.36 -15.95 -36.34
C LEU A 114 -13.38 -15.50 -37.81
N ILE A 115 -12.40 -14.72 -38.25
CA ILE A 115 -12.28 -14.30 -39.66
C ILE A 115 -12.12 -15.52 -40.56
N THR A 116 -11.25 -16.45 -40.17
CA THR A 116 -10.98 -17.67 -40.95
C THR A 116 -12.23 -18.53 -41.09
N VAL A 117 -12.92 -18.84 -39.99
CA VAL A 117 -14.13 -19.67 -40.01
C VAL A 117 -15.27 -18.97 -40.76
N ARG A 118 -15.45 -17.65 -40.59
CA ARG A 118 -16.44 -16.87 -41.36
C ARG A 118 -16.17 -16.96 -42.86
N SER A 119 -14.92 -16.82 -43.28
CA SER A 119 -14.50 -16.98 -44.67
C SER A 119 -14.79 -18.39 -45.20
N GLN A 120 -14.55 -19.44 -44.40
CA GLN A 120 -14.86 -20.82 -44.77
C GLN A 120 -16.36 -21.03 -44.95
N VAL A 121 -17.18 -20.56 -44.01
CA VAL A 121 -18.64 -20.61 -44.10
C VAL A 121 -19.14 -19.89 -45.35
N ASP A 122 -18.65 -18.68 -45.62
CA ASP A 122 -19.04 -17.91 -46.80
C ASP A 122 -18.62 -18.59 -48.11
N THR A 123 -17.42 -19.17 -48.14
CA THR A 123 -16.91 -19.92 -49.29
C THR A 123 -17.78 -21.15 -49.54
N LEU A 124 -18.05 -21.94 -48.49
CA LEU A 124 -18.89 -23.13 -48.57
C LEU A 124 -20.30 -22.78 -49.05
N ARG A 125 -20.92 -21.73 -48.49
CA ARG A 125 -22.25 -21.25 -48.92
C ARG A 125 -22.28 -20.84 -50.39
N ARG A 126 -21.19 -20.26 -50.91
CA ARG A 126 -21.06 -19.90 -52.33
C ARG A 126 -20.79 -21.12 -53.22
N SER A 127 -20.11 -22.13 -52.72
CA SER A 127 -19.81 -23.37 -53.43
C SER A 127 -20.87 -24.46 -53.25
N ARG A 128 -22.11 -24.07 -52.89
CA ARG A 128 -23.24 -25.01 -52.73
C ARG A 128 -23.34 -25.93 -53.97
N PRO A 129 -23.38 -27.26 -53.79
CA PRO A 129 -23.50 -28.20 -54.91
C PRO A 129 -24.73 -27.89 -55.77
N THR A 130 -24.53 -27.90 -57.10
CA THR A 130 -25.59 -27.78 -58.09
C THR A 130 -25.54 -28.97 -59.02
N PHE A 131 -26.71 -29.54 -59.34
CA PHE A 131 -26.81 -30.74 -60.16
C PHE A 131 -27.56 -30.43 -61.44
N SER A 132 -26.90 -30.60 -62.59
CA SER A 132 -27.58 -30.52 -63.89
C SER A 132 -28.31 -31.82 -64.14
N GLU A 133 -29.60 -31.75 -64.47
CA GLU A 133 -30.30 -32.89 -65.02
C GLU A 133 -29.90 -33.12 -66.47
N GLN A 134 -29.93 -34.39 -66.88
CA GLN A 134 -29.64 -34.78 -68.26
C GLN A 134 -30.83 -34.33 -69.13
N SER A 135 -30.56 -33.44 -70.10
CA SER A 135 -31.58 -32.91 -71.01
C SER A 135 -31.30 -33.33 -72.46
N PRO A 136 -32.33 -33.54 -73.30
CA PRO A 136 -32.11 -33.80 -74.72
C PRO A 136 -31.49 -32.56 -75.39
N ARG A 137 -30.49 -32.78 -76.24
CA ARG A 137 -29.94 -31.75 -77.13
C ARG A 137 -30.54 -31.93 -78.51
N TYR A 138 -31.05 -30.85 -79.08
CA TYR A 138 -31.58 -30.81 -80.44
C TYR A 138 -30.59 -30.06 -81.35
N ASP A 139 -30.49 -30.46 -82.62
CA ASP A 139 -29.77 -29.71 -83.64
C ASP A 139 -30.59 -28.51 -84.17
N GLU A 140 -30.03 -27.78 -85.14
CA GLU A 140 -30.68 -26.60 -85.75
C GLU A 140 -31.99 -26.90 -86.48
N TYR A 141 -32.27 -28.18 -86.75
CA TYR A 141 -33.49 -28.66 -87.41
C TYR A 141 -34.48 -29.29 -86.43
N GLY A 142 -34.21 -29.22 -85.12
CA GLY A 142 -35.08 -29.77 -84.08
C GLY A 142 -34.99 -31.29 -83.93
N VAL A 143 -33.98 -31.95 -84.51
CA VAL A 143 -33.76 -33.39 -84.37
C VAL A 143 -32.89 -33.66 -83.15
N ARG A 144 -33.22 -34.70 -82.37
CA ARG A 144 -32.47 -35.05 -81.16
C ARG A 144 -31.05 -35.50 -81.53
N ALA A 145 -30.08 -34.64 -81.28
CA ALA A 145 -28.65 -34.81 -81.57
C ALA A 145 -27.85 -35.45 -80.43
N GLY A 146 -28.46 -35.61 -79.24
CA GLY A 146 -27.83 -36.29 -78.11
C GLY A 146 -28.44 -35.89 -76.77
N ASN A 147 -27.68 -36.10 -75.70
CA ASN A 147 -28.01 -35.62 -74.37
C ASN A 147 -26.94 -34.62 -73.90
N LYS A 148 -27.35 -33.58 -73.19
CA LYS A 148 -26.47 -32.67 -72.46
C LYS A 148 -26.55 -32.99 -70.97
N GLY A 149 -25.40 -33.00 -70.28
CA GLY A 149 -25.30 -33.24 -68.83
C GLY A 149 -24.94 -34.68 -68.44
N ILE A 150 -24.52 -34.84 -67.18
CA ILE A 150 -24.15 -36.12 -66.56
C ILE A 150 -25.34 -36.63 -65.75
N ARG A 151 -25.66 -37.92 -65.84
CA ARG A 151 -26.74 -38.52 -65.06
C ARG A 151 -26.19 -38.93 -63.69
N THR A 152 -26.27 -38.05 -62.70
CA THR A 152 -26.03 -38.42 -61.30
C THR A 152 -27.29 -39.03 -60.69
N SER A 153 -27.14 -40.14 -59.96
CA SER A 153 -28.25 -40.78 -59.25
C SER A 153 -28.85 -39.81 -58.22
N MET A 154 -30.13 -39.98 -57.89
CA MET A 154 -30.71 -39.26 -56.75
C MET A 154 -29.96 -39.58 -55.44
N ALA A 155 -29.45 -40.82 -55.31
CA ALA A 155 -28.65 -41.24 -54.15
C ALA A 155 -27.34 -40.45 -54.06
N ASP A 156 -26.53 -40.42 -55.13
CA ASP A 156 -25.26 -39.68 -55.15
C ASP A 156 -25.45 -38.18 -54.87
N ARG A 157 -26.55 -37.57 -55.36
CA ARG A 157 -26.85 -36.17 -55.08
C ARG A 157 -27.24 -35.95 -53.61
N ALA A 158 -27.97 -36.89 -53.02
CA ALA A 158 -28.35 -36.82 -51.62
C ALA A 158 -27.12 -36.92 -50.73
N GLU A 159 -26.20 -37.85 -51.02
CA GLU A 159 -24.93 -38.02 -50.31
C GLU A 159 -24.07 -36.75 -50.36
N VAL A 160 -23.85 -36.18 -51.55
CA VAL A 160 -23.08 -34.92 -51.70
C VAL A 160 -23.74 -33.74 -50.96
N MET A 161 -25.08 -33.69 -50.91
CA MET A 161 -25.79 -32.65 -50.17
C MET A 161 -25.75 -32.88 -48.66
N GLU A 162 -25.72 -34.13 -48.22
CA GLU A 162 -25.58 -34.53 -46.82
C GLU A 162 -24.21 -34.11 -46.31
N GLU A 163 -23.13 -34.49 -46.99
CA GLU A 163 -21.76 -34.06 -46.68
C GLU A 163 -21.63 -32.53 -46.60
N TYR A 164 -22.19 -31.82 -47.59
CA TYR A 164 -22.22 -30.35 -47.60
C TYR A 164 -22.94 -29.76 -46.37
N ASN A 165 -24.09 -30.34 -45.99
CA ASN A 165 -24.87 -29.86 -44.85
C ASN A 165 -24.18 -30.19 -43.51
N GLU A 166 -23.51 -31.33 -43.42
CA GLU A 166 -22.70 -31.70 -42.26
C GLU A 166 -21.54 -30.72 -42.07
N GLU A 167 -20.76 -30.46 -43.11
CA GLU A 167 -19.65 -29.50 -43.07
C GLU A 167 -20.13 -28.09 -42.70
N LEU A 168 -21.27 -27.65 -43.28
CA LEU A 168 -21.85 -26.35 -42.95
C LEU A 168 -22.31 -26.29 -41.48
N THR A 169 -22.86 -27.38 -40.96
CA THR A 169 -23.30 -27.47 -39.57
C THR A 169 -22.11 -27.45 -38.62
N GLU A 170 -21.04 -28.18 -38.94
CA GLU A 170 -19.80 -28.18 -38.17
C GLU A 170 -19.20 -26.77 -38.07
N LEU A 171 -18.99 -26.11 -39.22
CA LEU A 171 -18.44 -24.74 -39.25
C LEU A 171 -19.35 -23.74 -38.52
N THR A 172 -20.66 -23.88 -38.63
CA THR A 172 -21.62 -23.02 -37.91
C THR A 172 -21.52 -23.22 -36.40
N ASN A 173 -21.35 -24.46 -35.94
CA ASN A 173 -21.16 -24.77 -34.52
C ASN A 173 -19.82 -24.23 -34.01
N GLN A 174 -18.74 -24.37 -34.79
CA GLN A 174 -17.44 -23.78 -34.47
C GLN A 174 -17.52 -22.24 -34.37
N LEU A 175 -18.25 -21.60 -35.28
CA LEU A 175 -18.45 -20.15 -35.23
C LEU A 175 -19.19 -19.74 -33.95
N ALA A 176 -20.26 -20.46 -33.58
CA ALA A 176 -21.01 -20.19 -32.35
C ALA A 176 -20.15 -20.37 -31.08
N THR A 177 -19.25 -21.36 -31.04
CA THR A 177 -18.34 -21.54 -29.89
C THR A 177 -17.32 -20.42 -29.78
N LEU A 178 -16.74 -19.98 -30.91
CA LEU A 178 -15.79 -18.87 -30.95
C LEU A 178 -16.46 -17.54 -30.56
N GLU A 179 -17.68 -17.27 -31.03
CA GLU A 179 -18.43 -16.07 -30.63
C GLU A 179 -18.79 -16.08 -29.13
N ALA A 180 -19.10 -17.25 -28.57
CA ALA A 180 -19.30 -17.39 -27.14
C ALA A 180 -18.00 -17.15 -26.34
N GLN A 181 -16.84 -17.57 -26.86
CA GLN A 181 -15.53 -17.27 -26.27
C GLN A 181 -15.23 -15.77 -26.30
N GLU A 182 -15.57 -15.09 -27.41
CA GLU A 182 -15.38 -13.64 -27.54
C GLU A 182 -16.18 -12.88 -26.47
N TYR A 183 -17.43 -13.29 -26.25
CA TYR A 183 -18.27 -12.73 -25.20
C TYR A 183 -17.65 -12.92 -23.81
N ARG A 184 -17.10 -14.11 -23.52
CA ARG A 184 -16.42 -14.39 -22.23
C ARG A 184 -15.20 -13.50 -22.03
N LEU A 185 -14.33 -13.35 -23.03
CA LEU A 185 -13.16 -12.48 -22.95
C LEU A 185 -13.53 -11.01 -22.71
N ARG A 186 -14.64 -10.54 -23.30
CA ARG A 186 -15.17 -9.18 -23.02
C ARG A 186 -15.67 -9.04 -21.58
N GLU A 187 -16.31 -10.06 -21.01
CA GLU A 187 -16.68 -10.04 -19.59
C GLU A 187 -15.46 -10.09 -18.67
N GLU A 188 -14.48 -10.92 -18.99
CA GLU A 188 -13.24 -11.03 -18.21
C GLU A 188 -12.48 -9.71 -18.17
N GLU A 189 -12.40 -8.99 -19.29
CA GLU A 189 -11.80 -7.65 -19.31
C GLU A 189 -12.52 -6.67 -18.38
N LYS A 190 -13.86 -6.64 -18.43
CA LYS A 190 -14.65 -5.78 -17.52
C LYS A 190 -14.39 -6.13 -16.07
N ARG A 191 -14.36 -7.43 -15.75
CA ARG A 191 -14.05 -7.92 -14.39
C ARG A 191 -12.66 -7.53 -13.96
N LEU A 192 -11.65 -7.67 -14.82
CA LEU A 192 -10.28 -7.28 -14.53
C LEU A 192 -10.16 -5.78 -14.24
N GLN A 193 -10.81 -4.93 -15.04
CA GLN A 193 -10.85 -3.48 -14.81
C GLN A 193 -11.50 -3.13 -13.47
N GLU A 194 -12.60 -3.80 -13.12
CA GLU A 194 -13.29 -3.59 -11.85
C GLU A 194 -12.46 -4.07 -10.66
N GLN A 195 -11.86 -5.26 -10.75
CA GLN A 195 -10.97 -5.81 -9.73
C GLN A 195 -9.77 -4.88 -9.47
N TYR A 196 -9.16 -4.35 -10.52
CA TYR A 196 -8.07 -3.38 -10.40
C TYR A 196 -8.52 -2.11 -9.66
N ARG A 197 -9.65 -1.52 -10.06
CA ARG A 197 -10.21 -0.34 -9.36
C ARG A 197 -10.47 -0.62 -7.89
N GLN A 198 -11.08 -1.77 -7.57
CA GLN A 198 -11.37 -2.15 -6.19
C GLN A 198 -10.09 -2.38 -5.39
N ALA A 199 -9.08 -3.04 -5.97
CA ALA A 199 -7.80 -3.29 -5.31
C ALA A 199 -7.07 -1.99 -4.98
N VAL A 200 -6.99 -1.05 -5.93
CA VAL A 200 -6.40 0.28 -5.71
C VAL A 200 -7.16 1.05 -4.62
N MET A 201 -8.50 1.01 -4.65
CA MET A 201 -9.32 1.66 -3.63
C MET A 201 -9.12 1.05 -2.23
N ARG A 202 -8.99 -0.28 -2.13
CA ARG A 202 -8.71 -0.98 -0.86
C ARG A 202 -7.32 -0.64 -0.33
N ALA A 203 -6.29 -0.64 -1.20
CA ALA A 203 -4.93 -0.25 -0.84
C ALA A 203 -4.89 1.17 -0.24
N ARG A 204 -5.67 2.10 -0.81
CA ARG A 204 -5.80 3.48 -0.32
C ARG A 204 -6.65 3.62 0.96
N ARG A 205 -7.58 2.71 1.24
CA ARG A 205 -8.48 2.78 2.41
C ARG A 205 -7.92 2.14 3.68
N LEU A 206 -7.15 1.06 3.56
CA LEU A 206 -6.64 0.29 4.71
C LEU A 206 -5.62 1.06 5.59
N ASN A 207 -5.19 2.24 5.16
CA ASN A 207 -4.18 3.05 5.86
C ASN A 207 -4.67 4.44 6.31
N LYS A 208 -5.99 4.69 6.26
CA LYS A 208 -6.62 5.82 6.97
C LYS A 208 -6.94 5.42 8.40
#